data_AF-A0A2S5JK08-F1
#
_entry.id   AF-A0A2S5JK08-F1
#
_cell.length_a   1.000
_cell.length_b   1.000
_cell.length_c   1.000
_cell.angle_alpha   90.00
_cell.angle_beta   90.00
_cell.angle_gamma   90.00
#
_symmetry.space_group_name_H-M   'P 1'
#
loop_
_entity.id
_entity.type
_entity.pdbx_description
1 polymer ?
#
loop_
_entity_poly.entity_id
_entity_poly.type
_entity_poly.pdbx_seq_one_letter_code
_entity_poly.pdbx_strand_id
1 'polypeptide(L)'
;MTPEQALAQLSALVPEDAAPGRHELGVPAAALDTCARGWRQSLDLGTRLRLADALWQQRFAEARIAAAKLLTQARLDDDTAVWERVRTWLPVINRRDLADAVAAVGERRLIALPDRMDEVERWIAAPRGFTRRAAFLMTQPWARMTHPKPADIVIRERALEWAMRLRADPSREVRHAVQTWLARLKRHDPERAAAFVRGKPGE
;
A
#
# COMPACT_ATOMS: atom_id res chain seq x y z
N MET A 1 -2.43 19.26 15.79
CA MET A 1 -2.15 19.34 14.34
C MET A 1 -3.47 19.43 13.60
N THR A 2 -3.75 20.57 12.97
CA THR A 2 -4.92 20.75 12.08
C THR A 2 -4.56 20.39 10.63
N PRO A 3 -5.55 20.19 9.74
CA PRO A 3 -5.30 19.95 8.31
C PRO A 3 -4.58 21.12 7.64
N GLU A 4 -4.88 22.36 8.03
CA GLU A 4 -4.25 23.57 7.51
C GLU A 4 -2.77 23.64 7.92
N GLN A 5 -2.48 23.33 9.19
CA GLN A 5 -1.10 23.25 9.68
C GLN A 5 -0.32 22.16 8.95
N ALA A 6 -0.92 20.98 8.75
CA ALA A 6 -0.29 19.89 8.02
C ALA A 6 -0.03 20.27 6.56
N LEU A 7 -1.00 20.89 5.86
CA LEU A 7 -0.82 21.38 4.50
C LEU A 7 0.24 22.47 4.41
N ALA A 8 0.28 23.41 5.34
CA ALA A 8 1.32 24.44 5.38
C ALA A 8 2.71 23.81 5.55
N GLN A 9 2.84 22.80 6.42
CA GLN A 9 4.10 22.06 6.58
C GLN A 9 4.49 21.30 5.31
N LEU A 10 3.54 20.70 4.59
CA LEU A 10 3.81 20.04 3.32
C LEU A 10 4.25 21.04 2.25
N SER A 11 3.54 22.17 2.12
CA SER A 11 3.88 23.22 1.16
C SER A 11 5.27 23.81 1.40
N ALA A 12 5.70 23.92 2.66
CA ALA A 12 7.04 24.40 3.01
C ALA A 12 8.17 23.43 2.62
N LEU A 13 7.84 22.20 2.21
CA LEU A 13 8.79 21.19 1.75
C LEU A 13 8.91 21.12 0.22
N VAL A 14 8.20 21.98 -0.51
CA VAL A 14 8.25 22.06 -1.97
C VAL A 14 9.55 22.76 -2.38
N PRO A 15 10.42 22.12 -3.19
CA PRO A 15 11.62 22.75 -3.73
C PRO A 15 11.29 24.00 -4.55
N GLU A 16 12.17 25.00 -4.57
CA GLU A 16 11.94 26.26 -5.29
C GLU A 16 11.77 26.07 -6.81
N ASP A 17 12.41 25.04 -7.37
CA ASP A 17 12.34 24.68 -8.78
C ASP A 17 11.22 23.69 -9.12
N ALA A 18 10.44 23.26 -8.13
CA ALA A 18 9.32 22.35 -8.35
C ALA A 18 8.13 23.11 -8.95
N ALA A 19 7.68 22.67 -10.13
CA ALA A 19 6.46 23.18 -10.74
C ALA A 19 5.25 22.44 -10.17
N PRO A 20 4.35 23.09 -9.40
CA PRO A 20 3.16 22.43 -8.88
C PRO A 20 2.19 22.11 -10.01
N GLY A 21 1.66 20.89 -10.00
CA GLY A 21 0.62 20.45 -10.92
C GLY A 21 -0.78 20.78 -10.39
N ARG A 22 -1.80 20.65 -11.24
CA ARG A 22 -3.21 20.82 -10.84
C ARG A 22 -3.61 19.94 -9.63
N HIS A 23 -2.97 18.78 -9.48
CA HIS A 23 -3.21 17.81 -8.42
C HIS A 23 -1.94 17.44 -7.63
N GLU A 24 -0.87 18.21 -7.77
CA GLU A 24 0.46 17.88 -7.24
C GLU A 24 1.04 19.12 -6.55
N LEU A 25 1.47 18.96 -5.30
CA LEU A 25 2.19 20.00 -4.57
C LEU A 25 3.65 20.10 -5.00
N GLY A 26 4.26 19.00 -5.45
CA GLY A 26 5.69 18.92 -5.75
C GLY A 26 6.55 18.51 -4.55
N VAL A 27 5.95 17.94 -3.49
CA VAL A 27 6.69 17.53 -2.29
C VAL A 27 7.43 16.21 -2.56
N PRO A 28 8.75 16.13 -2.33
CA PRO A 28 9.50 14.89 -2.53
C PRO A 28 9.00 13.75 -1.61
N ALA A 29 9.00 12.52 -2.13
CA ALA A 29 8.53 11.35 -1.38
C ALA A 29 9.28 11.15 -0.04
N ALA A 30 10.59 11.42 -0.01
CA ALA A 30 11.39 11.33 1.20
C ALA A 30 11.00 12.40 2.25
N ALA A 31 10.61 13.60 1.81
CA ALA A 31 10.14 14.67 2.68
C ALA A 31 8.78 14.28 3.30
N LEU A 32 7.88 13.67 2.52
CA LEU A 32 6.62 13.11 3.03
C LEU A 32 6.85 12.04 4.11
N ASP A 33 7.83 11.15 3.92
CA ASP A 33 8.18 10.13 4.91
C ASP A 33 8.67 10.72 6.22
N THR A 34 9.53 11.74 6.14
CA THR A 34 10.04 12.45 7.32
C THR A 34 8.93 13.20 8.06
N CYS A 35 8.09 13.92 7.33
CA CYS A 35 6.98 14.67 7.88
C CYS A 35 5.97 13.75 8.60
N ALA A 36 5.51 12.68 7.92
CA ALA A 36 4.58 11.71 8.50
C ALA A 36 5.18 10.96 9.70
N ARG A 37 6.50 10.73 9.73
CA ARG A 37 7.18 10.17 10.91
C ARG A 37 7.12 11.12 12.10
N GLY A 38 7.42 12.41 11.90
CA GLY A 38 7.34 13.43 12.96
C GLY A 38 5.91 13.58 13.52
N TRP A 39 4.90 13.55 12.65
CA TRP A 39 3.50 13.57 13.09
C TRP A 39 3.12 12.33 13.91
N ARG A 40 3.59 11.13 13.55
CA ARG A 40 3.31 9.92 14.33
C ARG A 40 3.93 9.93 15.73
N GLN A 41 5.05 10.63 15.91
CA GLN A 41 5.72 10.74 17.20
C GLN A 41 4.99 11.71 18.15
N SER A 42 4.23 12.66 17.61
CA SER A 42 3.57 13.72 18.40
C SER A 42 2.05 13.57 18.51
N LEU A 43 1.43 12.67 17.75
CA LEU A 43 -0.02 12.52 17.70
C LEU A 43 -0.47 11.12 18.13
N ASP A 44 -1.50 11.06 18.98
CA ASP A 44 -2.20 9.82 19.29
C ASP A 44 -2.92 9.24 18.05
N LEU A 45 -3.37 7.98 18.12
CA LEU A 45 -4.02 7.31 16.97
C LEU A 45 -5.32 7.99 16.53
N GLY A 46 -6.16 8.47 17.46
CA GLY A 46 -7.42 9.12 17.13
C GLY A 46 -7.20 10.43 16.38
N THR A 47 -6.24 11.23 16.82
CA THR A 47 -5.83 12.47 16.17
C THR A 47 -5.22 12.19 14.79
N ARG A 48 -4.46 11.10 14.64
CA ARG A 48 -3.94 10.67 13.34
C ARG A 48 -5.03 10.25 12.37
N LEU A 49 -6.04 9.52 12.82
CA LEU A 49 -7.18 9.12 11.98
C LEU A 49 -7.93 10.36 11.47
N ARG A 50 -8.27 11.31 12.35
CA ARG A 50 -8.93 12.56 11.95
C ARG A 50 -8.11 13.37 10.96
N LEU A 51 -6.79 13.47 11.19
CA LEU A 51 -5.89 14.18 10.28
C LEU A 51 -5.76 13.46 8.93
N ALA A 52 -5.65 12.13 8.93
CA ALA A 52 -5.60 11.33 7.71
C ALA A 52 -6.87 11.50 6.88
N ASP A 53 -8.04 11.52 7.51
CA ASP A 53 -9.31 11.76 6.83
C ASP A 53 -9.33 13.13 6.15
N ALA A 54 -8.96 14.17 6.89
CA ALA A 54 -8.94 15.52 6.35
C ALA A 54 -7.92 15.72 5.22
N LEU A 55 -6.74 15.10 5.33
CA LEU A 55 -5.72 15.10 4.27
C LEU A 55 -6.15 14.28 3.05
N TRP A 56 -6.88 13.18 3.25
CA TRP A 56 -7.38 12.34 2.15
C TRP A 56 -8.40 13.09 1.27
N GLN A 57 -9.20 13.98 1.87
CA GLN A 57 -10.16 14.82 1.13
C GLN A 57 -9.49 15.93 0.31
N GLN A 58 -8.20 16.19 0.51
CA GLN A 58 -7.50 17.22 -0.26
C GLN A 58 -7.34 16.84 -1.73
N ARG A 59 -7.25 17.84 -2.59
CA ARG A 59 -7.09 17.63 -4.05
C ARG A 59 -5.70 17.14 -4.46
N PHE A 60 -4.71 17.28 -3.57
CA PHE A 60 -3.31 17.00 -3.85
C PHE A 60 -2.94 15.56 -3.55
N ALA A 61 -2.23 14.91 -4.46
CA ALA A 61 -1.78 13.54 -4.29
C ALA A 61 -0.90 13.38 -3.05
N GLU A 62 0.02 14.31 -2.81
CA GLU A 62 0.97 14.28 -1.70
C GLU A 62 0.28 14.40 -0.33
N ALA A 63 -0.80 15.17 -0.22
CA ALA A 63 -1.62 15.21 1.00
C ALA A 63 -2.25 13.83 1.28
N ARG A 64 -2.81 13.18 0.25
CA ARG A 64 -3.40 11.83 0.38
C ARG A 64 -2.35 10.76 0.67
N ILE A 65 -1.14 10.89 0.08
CA ILE A 65 0.00 10.01 0.39
C ILE A 65 0.43 10.21 1.85
N ALA A 66 0.50 11.45 2.33
CA ALA A 66 0.82 11.75 3.72
C ALA A 66 -0.24 11.18 4.68
N ALA A 67 -1.52 11.24 4.32
CA ALA A 67 -2.62 10.60 5.05
C ALA A 67 -2.39 9.09 5.23
N ALA A 68 -2.05 8.38 4.15
CA ALA A 68 -1.74 6.95 4.23
C ALA A 68 -0.47 6.70 5.07
N LYS A 69 0.62 7.43 4.82
CA LYS A 69 1.89 7.30 5.58
C LYS A 69 1.72 7.54 7.09
N LEU A 70 0.80 8.42 7.48
CA LEU A 70 0.44 8.69 8.88
C LEU A 70 -0.14 7.45 9.59
N LEU A 71 -0.81 6.58 8.85
CA LEU A 71 -1.40 5.33 9.33
C LEU A 71 -0.48 4.10 9.12
N THR A 72 0.68 4.26 8.47
CA THR A 72 1.67 3.17 8.23
C THR A 72 2.53 2.91 9.48
N GLN A 73 1.93 2.48 10.58
CA GLN A 73 2.62 2.02 11.79
C GLN A 73 2.51 0.50 11.93
N ALA A 74 3.62 -0.17 12.31
CA ALA A 74 3.67 -1.62 12.39
C ALA A 74 2.78 -2.19 13.52
N ARG A 75 2.84 -1.60 14.71
CA ARG A 75 2.11 -2.06 15.90
C ARG A 75 1.06 -1.02 16.31
N LEU A 76 -0.19 -1.44 16.40
CA LEU A 76 -1.30 -0.72 17.03
C LEU A 76 -2.09 -1.75 17.86
N ASP A 77 -2.64 -1.32 18.99
CA ASP A 77 -3.40 -2.22 19.88
C ASP A 77 -4.76 -2.61 19.28
N ASP A 78 -5.50 -1.62 18.77
CA ASP A 78 -6.66 -1.81 17.90
C ASP A 78 -6.39 -1.08 16.57
N ASP A 79 -6.47 -1.82 15.47
CA ASP A 79 -6.25 -1.31 14.13
C ASP A 79 -7.50 -1.33 13.24
N THR A 80 -8.66 -1.64 13.81
CA THR A 80 -9.95 -1.72 13.11
C THR A 80 -10.25 -0.44 12.35
N ALA A 81 -10.15 0.71 13.02
CA ALA A 81 -10.39 2.01 12.38
C ALA A 81 -9.40 2.32 11.24
N VAL A 82 -8.16 1.83 11.32
CA VAL A 82 -7.17 1.99 10.25
C VAL A 82 -7.50 1.08 9.07
N TRP A 83 -7.93 -0.15 9.33
CA TRP A 83 -8.41 -1.06 8.29
C TRP A 83 -9.62 -0.49 7.56
N GLU A 84 -10.59 0.08 8.28
CA GLU A 84 -11.74 0.76 7.67
C GLU A 84 -11.31 1.89 6.71
N ARG A 85 -10.23 2.63 7.01
CA ARG A 85 -9.69 3.61 6.05
C ARG A 85 -9.18 2.95 4.78
N VAL A 86 -8.42 1.86 4.89
CA VAL A 86 -8.01 1.06 3.72
C VAL A 86 -9.24 0.64 2.89
N ARG A 87 -10.30 0.12 3.53
CA ARG A 87 -11.55 -0.30 2.85
C ARG A 87 -12.20 0.84 2.07
N THR A 88 -12.28 2.03 2.66
CA THR A 88 -12.91 3.20 2.02
C THR A 88 -12.04 3.85 0.94
N TRP A 89 -10.71 3.78 1.07
CA TRP A 89 -9.79 4.38 0.11
C TRP A 89 -9.62 3.55 -1.15
N LEU A 90 -9.56 2.22 -1.03
CA LEU A 90 -9.30 1.30 -2.13
C LEU A 90 -10.18 1.51 -3.39
N PRO A 91 -11.50 1.72 -3.29
CA PRO A 91 -12.36 1.88 -4.48
C PRO A 91 -12.13 3.20 -5.23
N VAL A 92 -11.57 4.22 -4.57
CA VAL A 92 -11.44 5.58 -5.13
C VAL A 92 -10.02 5.94 -5.57
N ILE A 93 -9.03 5.06 -5.34
CA ILE A 93 -7.65 5.27 -5.80
C ILE A 93 -7.60 5.31 -7.33
N ASN A 94 -6.88 6.30 -7.84
CA ASN A 94 -6.74 6.57 -9.28
C ASN A 94 -5.29 6.80 -9.73
N ARG A 95 -4.31 6.56 -8.85
CA ARG A 95 -2.88 6.73 -9.14
C ARG A 95 -2.05 5.60 -8.52
N ARG A 96 -0.89 5.31 -9.12
CA ARG A 96 0.05 4.28 -8.67
C ARG A 96 0.61 4.59 -7.28
N ASP A 97 1.09 5.80 -7.06
CA ASP A 97 1.68 6.26 -5.81
C ASP A 97 0.69 6.16 -4.63
N LEU A 98 -0.57 6.52 -4.84
CA LEU A 98 -1.65 6.34 -3.88
C LEU A 98 -1.95 4.86 -3.62
N ALA A 99 -1.99 4.03 -4.66
CA ALA A 99 -2.18 2.58 -4.51
C ALA A 99 -1.08 1.96 -3.65
N ASP A 100 0.17 2.34 -3.89
CA ASP A 100 1.33 1.83 -3.15
C ASP A 100 1.34 2.35 -1.71
N ALA A 101 0.94 3.60 -1.47
CA ALA A 101 0.81 4.16 -0.13
C ALA A 101 -0.28 3.47 0.70
N VAL A 102 -1.45 3.20 0.11
CA VAL A 102 -2.55 2.48 0.77
C VAL A 102 -2.20 1.01 0.98
N ALA A 103 -1.52 0.38 0.01
CA ALA A 103 -1.00 -0.97 0.17
C ALA A 103 -0.07 -1.07 1.39
N ALA A 104 0.83 -0.11 1.58
CA ALA A 104 1.74 -0.10 2.74
C ALA A 104 1.01 -0.02 4.09
N VAL A 105 -0.15 0.66 4.16
CA VAL A 105 -1.02 0.62 5.35
C VAL A 105 -1.56 -0.80 5.51
N GLY A 106 -2.19 -1.33 4.45
CA GLY A 106 -2.77 -2.68 4.44
C GLY A 106 -1.78 -3.79 4.79
N GLU A 107 -0.54 -3.73 4.30
CA GLU A 107 0.56 -4.65 4.66
C GLU A 107 0.70 -4.79 6.18
N ARG A 108 0.69 -3.67 6.93
CA ARG A 108 0.83 -3.69 8.38
C ARG A 108 -0.39 -4.25 9.09
N ARG A 109 -1.57 -4.13 8.48
CA ARG A 109 -2.84 -4.60 9.05
C ARG A 109 -3.06 -6.09 8.76
N LEU A 110 -2.61 -6.58 7.60
CA LEU A 110 -2.62 -8.01 7.28
C LEU A 110 -1.59 -8.79 8.10
N ILE A 111 -0.41 -8.22 8.34
CA ILE A 111 0.57 -8.86 9.23
C ILE A 111 0.04 -8.98 10.67
N ALA A 112 -0.73 -7.99 11.14
CA ALA A 112 -1.32 -8.01 12.47
C ALA A 112 -2.53 -8.97 12.58
N LEU A 113 -3.36 -9.04 11.54
CA LEU A 113 -4.55 -9.90 11.49
C LEU A 113 -4.68 -10.58 10.10
N PRO A 114 -4.05 -11.75 9.90
CA PRO A 114 -4.06 -12.44 8.61
C PRO A 114 -5.44 -12.89 8.11
N ASP A 115 -6.43 -13.06 9.00
CA ASP A 115 -7.80 -13.46 8.62
C ASP A 115 -8.47 -12.47 7.65
N ARG A 116 -7.98 -11.23 7.58
CA ARG A 116 -8.38 -10.22 6.58
C ARG A 116 -8.05 -10.62 5.14
N MET A 117 -7.24 -11.66 4.91
CA MET A 117 -6.92 -12.16 3.57
C MET A 117 -8.17 -12.55 2.76
N ASP A 118 -9.24 -13.00 3.42
CA ASP A 118 -10.52 -13.30 2.76
C ASP A 118 -11.25 -12.08 2.23
N GLU A 119 -11.06 -10.93 2.87
CA GLU A 119 -11.54 -9.66 2.34
C GLU A 119 -10.67 -9.19 1.18
N VAL A 120 -9.34 -9.33 1.30
CA VAL A 120 -8.40 -8.96 0.24
C VAL A 120 -8.63 -9.74 -1.05
N GLU A 121 -9.00 -11.02 -0.96
CA GLU A 121 -9.43 -11.85 -2.10
C GLU A 121 -10.49 -11.16 -2.96
N ARG A 122 -11.47 -10.50 -2.32
CA ARG A 122 -12.55 -9.78 -3.02
C ARG A 122 -12.00 -8.58 -3.77
N TRP A 123 -10.97 -7.92 -3.23
CA TRP A 123 -10.30 -6.80 -3.88
C TRP A 123 -9.40 -7.22 -5.03
N ILE A 124 -8.82 -8.43 -4.97
CA ILE A 124 -8.09 -9.03 -6.09
C ILE A 124 -9.01 -9.26 -7.29
N ALA A 125 -10.31 -9.49 -7.07
CA ALA A 125 -11.33 -9.61 -8.12
C ALA A 125 -12.04 -8.28 -8.47
N ALA A 126 -11.67 -7.15 -7.84
CA ALA A 126 -12.36 -5.88 -8.06
C ALA A 126 -12.23 -5.38 -9.51
N PRO A 127 -13.20 -4.63 -10.04
CA PRO A 127 -13.15 -4.14 -11.43
C PRO A 127 -12.03 -3.11 -11.66
N ARG A 128 -11.61 -2.38 -10.63
CA ARG A 128 -10.61 -1.30 -10.72
C ARG A 128 -9.18 -1.83 -10.58
N GLY A 129 -8.34 -1.55 -11.57
CA GLY A 129 -6.94 -2.01 -11.59
C GLY A 129 -6.11 -1.52 -10.39
N PHE A 130 -6.27 -0.26 -9.96
CA PHE A 130 -5.54 0.24 -8.78
C PHE A 130 -5.96 -0.43 -7.48
N THR A 131 -7.23 -0.84 -7.34
CA THR A 131 -7.70 -1.64 -6.21
C THR A 131 -7.01 -3.00 -6.18
N ARG A 132 -6.99 -3.71 -7.32
CA ARG A 132 -6.31 -5.00 -7.44
C ARG A 132 -4.80 -4.88 -7.18
N ARG A 133 -4.17 -3.83 -7.72
CA ARG A 133 -2.74 -3.52 -7.49
C ARG A 133 -2.47 -3.37 -5.98
N ALA A 134 -3.21 -2.49 -5.31
CA ALA A 134 -3.01 -2.22 -3.90
C ALA A 134 -3.23 -3.48 -3.06
N ALA A 135 -4.34 -4.20 -3.29
CA ALA A 135 -4.66 -5.45 -2.61
C ALA A 135 -3.54 -6.49 -2.76
N PHE A 136 -3.03 -6.69 -3.98
CA PHE A 136 -1.93 -7.62 -4.22
C PHE A 136 -0.65 -7.21 -3.51
N LEU A 137 -0.29 -5.91 -3.53
CA LEU A 137 0.87 -5.39 -2.84
C LEU A 137 0.77 -5.47 -1.31
N MET A 138 -0.43 -5.59 -0.71
CA MET A 138 -0.53 -5.84 0.74
C MET A 138 0.13 -7.17 1.15
N THR A 139 0.28 -8.13 0.23
CA THR A 139 0.95 -9.42 0.48
C THR A 139 2.48 -9.36 0.33
N GLN A 140 3.02 -8.18 0.03
CA GLN A 140 4.45 -7.98 -0.21
C GLN A 140 5.38 -8.45 0.93
N PRO A 141 5.00 -8.40 2.23
CA PRO A 141 5.81 -8.96 3.31
C PRO A 141 6.11 -10.45 3.14
N TRP A 142 5.14 -11.26 2.68
CA TRP A 142 5.31 -12.71 2.54
C TRP A 142 6.26 -13.10 1.41
N ALA A 143 6.44 -12.23 0.39
CA ALA A 143 7.49 -12.40 -0.62
C ALA A 143 8.91 -12.20 -0.07
N ARG A 144 9.05 -11.46 1.05
CA ARG A 144 10.35 -11.04 1.61
C ARG A 144 10.79 -11.84 2.84
N MET A 145 9.93 -12.74 3.34
CA MET A 145 10.26 -13.60 4.48
C MET A 145 11.26 -14.69 4.05
N THR A 146 12.46 -14.69 4.63
CA THR A 146 13.46 -15.72 4.37
C THR A 146 13.10 -17.06 5.04
N HIS A 147 12.54 -17.01 6.25
CA HIS A 147 12.16 -18.20 7.03
C HIS A 147 10.68 -18.12 7.44
N PRO A 148 9.74 -18.24 6.49
CA PRO A 148 8.31 -18.20 6.78
C PRO A 148 7.90 -19.37 7.67
N LYS A 149 7.00 -19.14 8.63
CA LYS A 149 6.36 -20.22 9.39
C LYS A 149 5.35 -20.95 8.51
N PRO A 150 4.85 -22.14 8.90
CA PRO A 150 3.83 -22.85 8.12
C PRO A 150 2.62 -21.99 7.72
N ALA A 151 2.09 -21.17 8.64
CA ALA A 151 0.99 -20.24 8.35
C ALA A 151 1.37 -19.15 7.32
N ASP A 152 2.61 -18.66 7.35
CA ASP A 152 3.11 -17.68 6.38
C ASP A 152 3.30 -18.32 4.99
N ILE A 153 3.65 -19.61 4.93
CA ILE A 153 3.73 -20.35 3.67
C ILE A 153 2.34 -20.41 3.02
N VAL A 154 1.29 -20.72 3.77
CA VAL A 154 -0.09 -20.74 3.25
C VAL A 154 -0.47 -19.39 2.62
N ILE A 155 -0.15 -18.28 3.29
CA ILE A 155 -0.42 -16.93 2.78
C ILE A 155 0.41 -16.64 1.52
N ARG A 156 1.68 -17.07 1.49
CA ARG A 156 2.54 -16.94 0.32
C ARG A 156 1.99 -17.71 -0.89
N GLU A 157 1.55 -18.95 -0.70
CA GLU A 157 0.96 -19.76 -1.78
C GLU A 157 -0.33 -19.12 -2.30
N ARG A 158 -1.19 -18.63 -1.41
CA ARG A 158 -2.38 -17.86 -1.80
C ARG A 158 -2.02 -16.63 -2.64
N ALA A 159 -0.98 -15.88 -2.25
CA ALA A 159 -0.48 -14.76 -3.04
C ALA A 159 0.08 -15.19 -4.41
N LEU A 160 0.70 -16.36 -4.52
CA LEU A 160 1.15 -16.93 -5.81
C LEU A 160 -0.03 -17.31 -6.71
N GLU A 161 -1.10 -17.89 -6.17
CA GLU A 161 -2.34 -18.15 -6.90
C GLU A 161 -2.97 -16.84 -7.42
N TRP A 162 -2.93 -15.79 -6.61
CA TRP A 162 -3.37 -14.46 -7.03
C TRP A 162 -2.50 -13.91 -8.16
N ALA A 163 -1.17 -14.05 -8.04
CA ALA A 163 -0.24 -13.66 -9.09
C ALA A 163 -0.52 -14.41 -10.41
N MET A 164 -0.92 -15.69 -10.35
CA MET A 164 -1.30 -16.46 -11.54
C MET A 164 -2.53 -15.87 -12.24
N ARG A 165 -3.54 -15.44 -11.49
CA ARG A 165 -4.74 -14.78 -12.05
C ARG A 165 -4.42 -13.38 -12.58
N LEU A 166 -3.57 -12.63 -11.88
CA LEU A 166 -3.26 -11.23 -12.18
C LEU A 166 -2.15 -11.04 -13.23
N ARG A 167 -1.38 -12.08 -13.60
CA ARG A 167 -0.28 -11.93 -14.59
C ARG A 167 -0.76 -11.51 -15.98
N ALA A 168 -2.00 -11.82 -16.33
CA ALA A 168 -2.65 -11.46 -17.59
C ALA A 168 -3.68 -10.32 -17.43
N ASP A 169 -3.66 -9.64 -16.28
CA ASP A 169 -4.57 -8.53 -16.00
C ASP A 169 -4.48 -7.44 -17.08
N PRO A 170 -5.58 -6.83 -17.54
CA PRO A 170 -5.53 -5.78 -18.56
C PRO A 170 -4.75 -4.54 -18.12
N SER A 171 -4.70 -4.26 -16.81
CA SER A 171 -3.97 -3.13 -16.25
C SER A 171 -2.47 -3.41 -16.20
N ARG A 172 -1.68 -2.57 -16.90
CA ARG A 172 -0.21 -2.57 -16.81
C ARG A 172 0.27 -2.40 -15.36
N GLU A 173 -0.47 -1.62 -14.58
CA GLU A 173 -0.18 -1.32 -13.18
C GLU A 173 -0.27 -2.56 -12.29
N VAL A 174 -1.25 -3.43 -12.55
CA VAL A 174 -1.40 -4.70 -11.84
C VAL A 174 -0.31 -5.68 -12.25
N ARG A 175 -0.06 -5.85 -13.56
CA ARG A 175 1.00 -6.73 -14.06
C ARG A 175 2.38 -6.33 -13.52
N HIS A 176 2.64 -5.02 -13.41
CA HIS A 176 3.87 -4.51 -12.81
C HIS A 176 3.99 -4.88 -11.33
N ALA A 177 2.91 -4.81 -10.55
CA ALA A 177 2.93 -5.25 -9.15
C ALA A 177 3.24 -6.74 -9.01
N VAL A 178 2.67 -7.60 -9.87
CA VAL A 178 3.01 -9.03 -9.94
C VAL A 178 4.50 -9.24 -10.19
N GLN A 179 5.06 -8.55 -11.20
CA GLN A 179 6.49 -8.63 -11.51
C GLN A 179 7.37 -8.18 -10.34
N THR A 180 7.03 -7.06 -9.70
CA THR A 180 7.76 -6.56 -8.53
C THR A 180 7.71 -7.56 -7.36
N TRP A 181 6.55 -8.14 -7.07
CA TRP A 181 6.39 -9.11 -6.01
C TRP A 181 7.22 -10.37 -6.27
N LEU A 182 7.18 -10.92 -7.48
CA LEU A 182 7.98 -12.08 -7.89
C LEU A 182 9.49 -11.79 -7.86
N ALA A 183 9.90 -10.59 -8.27
CA ALA A 183 11.30 -10.17 -8.19
C ALA A 183 11.79 -10.08 -6.73
N ARG A 184 10.90 -9.76 -5.79
CA ARG A 184 11.20 -9.84 -4.36
C ARG A 184 11.27 -11.29 -3.91
N LEU A 185 10.27 -12.12 -4.22
CA LEU A 185 10.27 -13.54 -3.87
C LEU A 185 11.55 -14.24 -4.34
N LYS A 186 11.97 -14.03 -5.60
CA LYS A 186 13.18 -14.64 -6.16
C LYS A 186 14.45 -14.42 -5.32
N ARG A 187 14.56 -13.29 -4.61
CA ARG A 187 15.72 -12.98 -3.75
C ARG A 187 15.72 -13.78 -2.45
N HIS A 188 14.57 -14.26 -2.01
CA HIS A 188 14.40 -14.97 -0.73
C HIS A 188 14.08 -16.46 -0.94
N ASP A 189 13.54 -16.83 -2.10
CA ASP A 189 13.05 -18.16 -2.44
C ASP A 189 13.11 -18.35 -3.98
N PRO A 190 14.31 -18.53 -4.55
CA PRO A 190 14.50 -18.64 -6.00
C PRO A 190 13.84 -19.87 -6.60
N GLU A 191 13.77 -20.98 -5.86
CA GLU A 191 13.16 -22.23 -6.31
C GLU A 191 11.66 -22.08 -6.53
N ARG A 192 10.96 -21.48 -5.56
CA ARG A 192 9.52 -21.22 -5.66
C ARG A 192 9.19 -20.19 -6.74
N ALA A 193 10.01 -19.14 -6.86
CA ALA A 193 9.89 -18.19 -7.97
C ALA A 193 10.07 -18.86 -9.34
N ALA A 194 11.01 -19.81 -9.47
CA ALA A 194 11.21 -20.59 -10.70
C ALA A 194 10.03 -21.55 -10.97
N ALA A 195 9.49 -22.18 -9.93
CA ALA A 195 8.31 -23.04 -10.04
C ALA A 195 7.09 -22.28 -10.57
N PHE A 196 6.85 -21.06 -10.09
CA PHE A 196 5.79 -20.19 -10.62
C PHE A 196 5.96 -19.91 -12.12
N VAL A 197 7.17 -19.62 -12.57
CA VAL A 197 7.46 -19.35 -14.00
C VAL A 197 7.26 -20.60 -14.85
N ARG A 198 7.63 -21.78 -14.34
CA ARG A 198 7.40 -23.08 -15.01
C ARG A 198 5.92 -23.44 -15.08
N GLY A 199 5.15 -23.12 -14.04
CA GLY A 199 3.69 -23.31 -13.96
C GLY A 199 2.88 -22.44 -14.92
N LYS A 200 3.47 -21.88 -15.98
CA LYS A 200 2.71 -21.39 -17.13
C LYS A 200 1.81 -22.54 -17.62
N PRO A 201 0.48 -22.37 -17.70
CA PRO A 201 -0.33 -23.12 -18.65
C PRO A 201 0.37 -22.92 -20.00
N GLY A 202 0.74 -24.05 -20.61
CA GLY A 202 1.09 -24.07 -22.01
C GLY A 202 -0.05 -23.49 -22.84
N GLU A 203 0.34 -23.00 -24.02
CA GLU A 203 -0.52 -22.96 -25.20
C GLU A 203 -1.31 -24.27 -25.39
#